data_AF-A0A931QE36-F1
#
_entry.id   AF-A0A931QE36-F1
#
_cell.length_a   1.000
_cell.length_b   1.000
_cell.length_c   1.000
_cell.angle_alpha   90.00
_cell.angle_beta   90.00
_cell.angle_gamma   90.00
#
_symmetry.space_group_name_H-M   'P 1'
#
loop_
_entity.id
_entity.type
_entity.pdbx_description
1 polymer ?
#
loop_
_entity_poly.entity_id
_entity_poly.type
_entity_poly.pdbx_seq_one_letter_code
_entity_poly.pdbx_strand_id
1 'polypeptide(L)'
;MTQSDNKNRNVINTVLIVLVGQVGCLTLAIILASVFGGLWLDQSFGTKPLFTLIFLFAGIPLSVVLMLLVARRTLARIKSNAESEKNISA
;
A
#
# COMPACT_ATOMS: atom_id res chain seq x y z
N MET A 1 -38.10 -3.46 -21.34
CA MET A 1 -37.71 -4.65 -20.55
C MET A 1 -36.39 -4.35 -19.85
N THR A 2 -36.43 -4.24 -18.53
CA THR A 2 -35.49 -3.57 -17.62
C THR A 2 -34.60 -4.59 -16.87
N GLN A 3 -33.69 -5.29 -17.58
CA GLN A 3 -32.86 -6.35 -16.97
C GLN A 3 -31.36 -5.99 -16.85
N SER A 4 -30.87 -4.92 -17.49
CA SER A 4 -29.42 -4.58 -17.50
C SER A 4 -28.96 -3.78 -16.27
N ASP A 5 -29.86 -3.06 -15.60
CA ASP A 5 -29.50 -2.20 -14.46
C ASP A 5 -29.17 -3.00 -13.18
N ASN A 6 -29.85 -4.13 -12.93
CA ASN A 6 -29.69 -4.90 -11.69
C ASN A 6 -28.33 -5.62 -11.60
N LYS A 7 -27.84 -6.17 -12.73
CA LYS A 7 -26.55 -6.89 -12.77
C LYS A 7 -25.38 -5.97 -12.42
N ASN A 8 -25.37 -4.74 -12.96
CA ASN A 8 -24.31 -3.77 -12.67
C ASN A 8 -24.33 -3.29 -11.21
N ARG A 9 -25.52 -3.08 -10.62
CA ARG A 9 -25.63 -2.67 -9.22
C ARG A 9 -25.11 -3.73 -8.25
N ASN A 10 -25.34 -5.02 -8.55
CA ASN A 10 -24.86 -6.11 -7.70
C ASN A 10 -23.34 -6.29 -7.81
N VAL A 11 -22.75 -6.09 -9.00
CA VAL A 11 -21.29 -6.09 -9.18
C VAL A 11 -20.65 -4.92 -8.44
N ILE A 12 -21.21 -3.71 -8.54
CA ILE A 12 -20.69 -2.54 -7.81
C ILE A 12 -20.80 -2.74 -6.29
N ASN A 13 -21.92 -3.27 -5.79
CA ASN A 13 -22.07 -3.55 -4.36
C ASN A 13 -21.09 -4.63 -3.88
N THR A 14 -20.83 -5.66 -4.70
CA THR A 14 -19.84 -6.70 -4.39
C THR A 14 -18.42 -6.14 -4.36
N VAL A 15 -18.05 -5.31 -5.34
CA VAL A 15 -16.73 -4.64 -5.38
C VAL A 15 -16.56 -3.70 -4.20
N LEU A 16 -17.61 -2.95 -3.82
CA LEU A 16 -17.59 -2.07 -2.66
C LEU A 16 -17.35 -2.86 -1.37
N ILE A 17 -18.04 -3.99 -1.18
CA ILE A 17 -17.87 -4.87 -0.02
C ILE A 17 -16.44 -5.42 0.03
N VAL A 18 -15.90 -5.88 -1.10
CA VAL A 18 -14.53 -6.40 -1.18
C VAL A 18 -13.50 -5.31 -0.87
N LEU A 19 -13.67 -4.10 -1.41
CA LEU A 19 -12.79 -2.97 -1.13
C LEU A 19 -12.83 -2.57 0.34
N VAL A 20 -14.02 -2.41 0.92
CA VAL A 20 -14.18 -2.06 2.34
C VAL A 20 -13.59 -3.15 3.22
N GLY A 21 -13.84 -4.43 2.91
CA GLY A 21 -13.27 -5.57 3.63
C GLY A 21 -11.74 -5.61 3.54
N GLN A 22 -11.18 -5.39 2.36
CA GLN A 22 -9.73 -5.42 2.14
C GLN A 22 -9.03 -4.25 2.83
N VAL A 23 -9.53 -3.03 2.65
CA VAL A 23 -8.97 -1.84 3.27
C VAL A 23 -9.12 -1.90 4.80
N GLY A 24 -10.28 -2.34 5.28
CA GLY A 24 -10.53 -2.53 6.71
C GLY A 24 -9.59 -3.57 7.32
N CYS A 25 -9.48 -4.75 6.70
CA CYS A 25 -8.59 -5.82 7.16
C CYS A 25 -7.12 -5.40 7.14
N LEU A 26 -6.67 -4.75 6.06
CA LEU A 26 -5.30 -4.26 5.94
C LEU A 26 -4.99 -3.19 7.00
N THR A 27 -5.91 -2.26 7.25
CA THR A 27 -5.74 -1.21 8.27
C THR A 27 -5.63 -1.83 9.66
N LEU A 28 -6.49 -2.79 9.98
CA LEU A 28 -6.46 -3.53 11.25
C LEU A 28 -5.13 -4.29 11.43
N ALA A 29 -4.66 -4.96 10.38
CA ALA A 29 -3.38 -5.67 10.39
C ALA A 29 -2.19 -4.71 10.62
N ILE A 30 -2.19 -3.53 9.98
CA ILE A 30 -1.14 -2.51 10.17
C ILE A 30 -1.15 -1.98 11.61
N ILE A 31 -2.33 -1.67 12.15
CA ILE A 31 -2.46 -1.20 13.54
C ILE A 31 -1.95 -2.26 14.51
N LEU A 32 -2.38 -3.51 14.35
CA LEU A 32 -1.93 -4.62 15.20
C LEU A 32 -0.41 -4.83 15.10
N ALA A 33 0.15 -4.82 13.89
CA ALA A 33 1.60 -4.95 13.68
C ALA A 33 2.38 -3.78 14.29
N SER A 34 1.85 -2.55 14.20
CA SER A 34 2.46 -1.36 14.78
C SER A 34 2.42 -1.38 16.31
N VAL A 35 1.28 -1.78 16.89
CA VAL A 35 1.12 -1.87 18.35
C VAL A 35 1.94 -3.02 18.92
N PHE A 36 1.80 -4.24 18.39
CA PHE A 36 2.54 -5.40 18.90
C PHE A 36 4.04 -5.30 18.59
N GLY A 37 4.42 -4.87 17.39
CA GLY A 37 5.82 -4.63 17.03
C GLY A 37 6.43 -3.49 17.85
N GLY A 38 5.67 -2.41 18.07
CA GLY A 38 6.07 -1.29 18.92
C GLY A 38 6.27 -1.72 20.37
N LEU A 39 5.30 -2.42 20.97
CA LEU A 39 5.38 -2.88 22.37
C LEU A 39 6.49 -3.90 22.59
N TRP A 40 6.67 -4.84 21.66
CA TRP A 40 7.71 -5.87 21.79
C TRP A 40 9.11 -5.27 21.73
N LEU A 41 9.30 -4.28 20.85
CA LEU A 41 10.55 -3.55 20.76
C LEU A 41 10.77 -2.62 21.97
N ASP A 42 9.71 -1.98 22.47
CA ASP A 42 9.72 -1.14 23.69
C ASP A 42 10.13 -1.97 24.93
N GLN A 43 9.60 -3.19 25.06
CA GLN A 43 9.92 -4.10 26.15
C GLN A 43 11.37 -4.63 26.06
N SER A 44 11.93 -4.79 24.86
CA SER A 44 13.31 -5.23 24.68
C SER A 44 14.35 -4.15 25.04
N PHE A 45 13.97 -2.87 25.01
CA PHE A 45 14.88 -1.74 25.28
C PHE A 45 14.65 -1.05 26.64
N GLY A 46 13.57 -1.36 27.37
CA GLY A 46 13.38 -0.91 28.75
C GLY A 46 13.03 0.58 28.93
N THR A 47 12.73 1.29 27.85
CA THR A 47 12.27 2.68 27.84
C THR A 47 10.80 2.73 27.44
N LYS A 48 10.03 3.62 28.08
CA LYS A 48 8.61 4.01 27.83
C LYS A 48 8.30 4.15 26.31
N PRO A 49 7.01 4.12 25.84
CA PRO A 49 6.58 3.84 24.46
C PRO A 49 7.08 4.84 23.40
N LEU A 50 8.39 4.83 23.18
CA LEU A 50 9.11 5.75 22.31
C LEU A 50 9.23 5.16 20.91
N PHE A 51 9.31 3.83 20.79
CA PHE A 51 9.39 3.17 19.48
C PHE A 51 8.12 3.36 18.66
N THR A 52 6.94 3.29 19.28
CA THR A 52 5.65 3.58 18.61
C THR A 52 5.61 5.02 18.10
N LEU A 53 6.17 5.97 18.86
CA LEU A 53 6.24 7.37 18.48
C LEU A 53 7.24 7.58 17.33
N ILE A 54 8.41 6.93 17.38
CA ILE A 54 9.42 6.98 16.32
C ILE A 54 8.91 6.34 15.04
N PHE A 55 8.21 5.20 15.10
CA PHE A 55 7.63 4.57 13.92
C PHE A 55 6.53 5.43 13.28
N LEU A 56 5.74 6.12 14.10
CA LEU A 56 4.76 7.11 13.63
C LEU A 56 5.45 8.28 12.90
N PHE A 57 6.48 8.87 13.51
CA PHE A 57 7.25 9.95 12.88
C PHE A 57 8.08 9.50 11.68
N ALA A 58 8.58 8.26 11.69
CA ALA A 58 9.32 7.65 10.58
C ALA A 58 8.40 7.19 9.44
N GLY A 59 7.11 6.97 9.68
CA GLY A 59 6.14 6.63 8.65
C GLY A 59 6.01 7.71 7.57
N ILE A 60 6.09 8.98 7.95
CA ILE A 60 6.06 10.12 7.02
C ILE A 60 7.27 10.11 6.05
N PRO A 61 8.54 10.12 6.51
CA PRO A 61 9.68 10.05 5.62
C PRO A 61 9.76 8.71 4.87
N LEU A 62 9.36 7.60 5.49
CA LEU A 62 9.38 6.28 4.86
C LEU A 62 8.40 6.20 3.67
N SER A 63 7.21 6.78 3.79
CA SER A 63 6.23 6.87 2.71
C SER A 63 6.79 7.58 1.48
N VAL A 64 7.42 8.75 1.69
CA VAL A 64 8.03 9.54 0.61
C VAL A 64 9.17 8.78 -0.06
N VAL A 65 10.03 8.12 0.72
CA VAL A 65 11.15 7.33 0.18
C VAL A 65 10.65 6.16 -0.68
N LEU A 66 9.64 5.43 -0.22
CA LEU A 66 9.06 4.31 -0.97
C LEU A 66 8.44 4.78 -2.28
N MET A 67 7.69 5.89 -2.26
CA MET A 67 7.10 6.47 -3.46
C MET A 67 8.17 6.87 -4.49
N LEU A 68 9.26 7.48 -4.04
CA LEU A 68 10.39 7.85 -4.91
C LEU A 68 11.09 6.62 -5.51
N LEU A 69 11.28 5.55 -4.73
CA LEU A 69 11.89 4.31 -5.22
C LEU A 69 11.01 3.62 -6.27
N VAL A 70 9.70 3.55 -6.04
CA VAL A 70 8.74 2.99 -7.00
C VAL A 70 8.71 3.83 -8.27
N ALA A 71 8.59 5.16 -8.15
CA ALA A 71 8.58 6.06 -9.29
C ALA A 71 9.84 5.90 -10.16
N ARG A 72 11.02 5.82 -9.54
CA ARG A 72 12.30 5.59 -10.25
C ARG A 72 12.33 4.25 -10.97
N ARG A 73 11.84 3.18 -10.33
CA ARG A 73 11.75 1.84 -10.96
C ARG A 73 10.80 1.84 -12.15
N THR A 74 9.66 2.51 -12.04
CA THR A 74 8.70 2.64 -13.13
C THR A 74 9.29 3.44 -14.29
N LEU A 75 9.95 4.57 -14.02
CA LEU A 75 10.65 5.35 -15.05
C LEU A 75 11.75 4.55 -15.76
N ALA A 76 12.55 3.78 -15.01
CA ALA A 76 13.58 2.92 -15.58
C ALA A 76 12.98 1.83 -16.49
N ARG A 77 11.83 1.25 -16.11
CA ARG A 77 11.07 0.28 -16.91
C ARG A 77 10.51 0.89 -18.19
N ILE A 78 10.04 2.13 -18.15
CA ILE A 78 9.52 2.85 -19.34
C ILE A 78 10.66 3.15 -20.30
N LYS A 79 11.80 3.67 -19.81
CA LYS A 79 12.98 3.94 -20.65
C LYS A 79 13.49 2.65 -21.31
N SER A 80 13.57 1.56 -20.56
CA SER A 80 13.99 0.25 -21.09
C SER A 80 13.06 -0.29 -22.18
N ASN A 81 11.75 -0.15 -22.03
CA ASN A 81 10.80 -0.58 -23.07
C ASN A 81 10.89 0.30 -24.32
N ALA A 82 11.00 1.62 -24.15
CA ALA A 82 11.15 2.56 -25.26
C ALA A 82 12.43 2.32 -26.08
N GLU A 83 13.51 1.88 -25.44
CA GLU A 83 14.79 1.58 -26.09
C GLU A 83 14.78 0.22 -26.82
N SER A 84 14.05 -0.78 -26.31
CA SER A 84 13.81 -2.05 -27.01
C SER A 84 12.96 -1.87 -28.27
N GLU A 85 11.93 -1.01 -28.24
CA GLU A 85 11.06 -0.76 -29.40
C GLU A 85 11.84 -0.08 -30.56
N LYS A 86 12.82 0.77 -30.23
CA LYS A 86 13.68 1.45 -31.20
C LYS A 86 14.70 0.50 -31.87
N ASN A 87 15.16 -0.55 -31.18
CA ASN A 87 16.12 -1.52 -31.74
C ASN A 87 15.47 -2.63 -32.56
N ILE A 88 14.15 -2.82 -32.47
CA ILE A 88 13.40 -3.79 -33.28
C ILE A 88 12.94 -3.17 -34.62
N SER A 89 12.98 -1.85 -34.74
CA SER A 89 12.51 -1.08 -35.91
C SER A 89 13.64 -0.45 -36.75
N ALA A 90 14.90 -0.73 -36.41
CA ALA A 90 16.10 -0.25 -37.10
C ALA A 90 16.89 -1.44 -37.68
#